data_AF-A0A7T5R4X4-F1
#
_entry.id   AF-A0A7T5R4X4-F1
#
_cell.length_a   1.000
_cell.length_b   1.000
_cell.length_c   1.000
_cell.angle_alpha   90.00
_cell.angle_beta   90.00
_cell.angle_gamma   90.00
#
_symmetry.space_group_name_H-M   'P 1'
#
loop_
_entity.id
_entity.type
_entity.pdbx_description
1 polymer ?
#
loop_
_entity_poly.entity_id
_entity_poly.type
_entity_poly.pdbx_seq_one_letter_code
_entity_poly.pdbx_strand_id
1 'polypeptide(L)'
;MNAERLDRTRSNELDPIWATASVHALQQGGTQGAPIVHEDDREIVHRLVDMPRKVTGISRARLELDHRTIKARESSRRSYALNFKYVADQPEDNPLLADLFFGSEDFRTFSLSHREVLPGMRRKSIGSDLLHDAEQWFAALAAARGEPLLLKIPAAQIGVIHWALQNGYEVEPWDKSLLERIQNHPEQFDIHDVERPDTGVGEQYIFPKNMRDQNIKTAIRLNMTKTIEASKEG
;
A
#
# COMPACT_ATOMS: atom_id res chain seq x y z
N MET A 1 30.09 -15.48 16.02
CA MET A 1 28.68 -15.74 15.70
C MET A 1 28.39 -15.13 14.34
N ASN A 2 28.36 -15.96 13.31
CA ASN A 2 28.16 -15.55 11.93
C ASN A 2 26.68 -15.26 11.73
N ALA A 3 26.35 -14.00 11.45
CA ALA A 3 25.07 -13.64 10.87
C ALA A 3 25.09 -14.13 9.41
N GLU A 4 24.41 -15.24 9.16
CA GLU A 4 24.04 -15.65 7.81
C GLU A 4 23.25 -14.51 7.17
N ARG A 5 23.93 -13.72 6.33
CA ARG A 5 23.30 -12.98 5.25
C ARG A 5 22.60 -14.02 4.39
N LEU A 6 21.31 -14.22 4.64
CA LEU A 6 20.40 -14.85 3.70
C LEU A 6 20.44 -14.02 2.43
N ASP A 7 21.26 -14.52 1.50
CA ASP A 7 21.30 -14.16 0.10
C ASP A 7 19.89 -14.45 -0.47
N ARG A 8 19.01 -13.46 -0.38
CA ARG A 8 17.69 -13.48 -1.01
C ARG A 8 17.94 -13.27 -2.50
N THR A 9 18.30 -14.34 -3.17
CA THR A 9 18.35 -14.41 -4.63
C THR A 9 16.99 -13.97 -5.15
N ARG A 10 16.96 -12.77 -5.74
CA ARG A 10 15.81 -12.17 -6.41
C ARG A 10 15.38 -13.09 -7.56
N SER A 11 14.45 -14.00 -7.29
CA SER A 11 13.83 -14.85 -8.29
C SER A 11 12.37 -14.42 -8.45
N ASN A 12 12.18 -13.24 -9.05
CA ASN A 12 10.89 -12.74 -9.57
C ASN A 12 11.07 -11.40 -10.32
N GLU A 13 12.18 -11.21 -11.04
CA GLU A 13 12.31 -10.09 -11.99
C GLU A 13 11.46 -10.39 -13.23
N LEU A 14 10.14 -10.23 -13.08
CA LEU A 14 9.31 -9.86 -14.22
C LEU A 14 9.73 -8.45 -14.61
N ASP A 15 10.05 -8.29 -15.88
CA ASP A 15 10.47 -7.04 -16.49
C ASP A 15 9.47 -5.91 -16.14
N PRO A 16 9.92 -4.74 -15.63
CA PRO A 16 9.05 -3.61 -15.29
C PRO A 16 8.27 -3.01 -16.48
N ILE A 17 8.33 -3.64 -17.68
CA ILE A 17 7.55 -3.30 -18.87
C ILE A 17 6.07 -3.09 -18.56
N TRP A 18 5.46 -3.93 -17.72
CA TRP A 18 4.03 -3.80 -17.39
C TRP A 18 3.74 -2.49 -16.64
N ALA A 19 4.63 -2.07 -15.75
CA ALA A 19 4.52 -0.83 -14.99
C ALA A 19 4.64 0.37 -15.94
N THR A 20 5.67 0.39 -16.80
CA THR A 20 5.86 1.44 -17.80
C THR A 20 4.68 1.53 -18.78
N ALA A 21 4.21 0.39 -19.30
CA ALA A 21 3.10 0.35 -20.24
C ALA A 21 1.80 0.88 -19.62
N SER A 22 1.50 0.49 -18.37
CA SER A 22 0.29 0.95 -17.68
C SER A 22 0.36 2.42 -17.25
N VAL A 23 1.54 2.92 -16.87
CA VAL A 23 1.77 4.36 -16.62
C VAL A 23 1.57 5.18 -17.91
N HIS A 24 2.13 4.72 -19.02
CA HIS A 24 1.98 5.40 -20.30
C HIS A 24 0.52 5.43 -20.75
N ALA A 25 -0.20 4.30 -20.60
CA ALA A 25 -1.63 4.23 -20.82
C ALA A 25 -2.39 5.25 -19.94
N LEU A 26 -2.01 5.37 -18.65
CA LEU A 26 -2.58 6.34 -17.71
C LEU A 26 -2.32 7.81 -18.11
N GLN A 27 -1.15 8.13 -18.66
CA GLN A 27 -0.78 9.51 -19.02
C GLN A 27 -1.41 9.99 -20.33
N GLN A 28 -1.63 9.13 -21.31
CA GLN A 28 -2.15 9.49 -22.64
C GLN A 28 -3.67 9.71 -22.72
N GLY A 29 -4.31 10.15 -21.63
CA GLY A 29 -5.77 10.24 -21.51
C GLY A 29 -6.41 9.00 -20.89
N GLY A 30 -5.61 8.01 -20.53
CA GLY A 30 -5.59 7.46 -19.18
C GLY A 30 -6.45 6.26 -18.89
N THR A 31 -7.61 6.26 -19.50
CA THR A 31 -8.58 5.19 -19.38
C THR A 31 -9.26 4.87 -20.70
N GLN A 32 -8.89 5.58 -21.77
CA GLN A 32 -9.36 5.31 -23.13
C GLN A 32 -8.86 3.94 -23.58
N GLY A 33 -9.77 2.97 -23.63
CA GLY A 33 -9.49 1.58 -23.97
C GLY A 33 -9.33 0.64 -22.77
N ALA A 34 -9.14 1.17 -21.56
CA ALA A 34 -9.17 0.38 -20.33
C ALA A 34 -10.63 0.05 -19.95
N PRO A 35 -10.98 -1.22 -19.67
CA PRO A 35 -12.34 -1.58 -19.34
C PRO A 35 -12.78 -0.92 -18.04
N ILE A 36 -14.01 -0.39 -18.03
CA ILE A 36 -14.70 0.04 -16.82
C ILE A 36 -15.17 -1.22 -16.11
N VAL A 37 -14.67 -1.46 -14.90
CA VAL A 37 -15.03 -2.63 -14.08
C VAL A 37 -16.05 -2.28 -13.00
N HIS A 38 -16.20 -0.99 -12.69
CA HIS A 38 -17.24 -0.47 -11.81
C HIS A 38 -17.54 0.99 -12.18
N GLU A 39 -18.80 1.37 -12.20
CA GLU A 39 -19.23 2.75 -12.32
C GLU A 39 -20.52 2.97 -11.53
N ASP A 40 -20.52 4.01 -10.71
CA ASP A 40 -21.71 4.51 -10.02
C ASP A 40 -21.71 6.04 -9.95
N ASP A 41 -22.64 6.62 -9.18
CA ASP A 41 -22.77 8.06 -9.01
C ASP A 41 -21.59 8.70 -8.25
N ARG A 42 -20.72 7.90 -7.62
CA ARG A 42 -19.62 8.34 -6.75
C ARG A 42 -18.25 8.07 -7.38
N GLU A 43 -18.10 7.05 -8.20
CA GLU A 43 -16.81 6.73 -8.81
C GLU A 43 -16.90 6.02 -10.16
N ILE A 44 -15.80 6.09 -10.92
CA ILE A 44 -15.54 5.24 -12.09
C ILE A 44 -14.23 4.51 -11.83
N VAL A 45 -14.22 3.20 -12.04
CA VAL A 45 -13.05 2.34 -11.85
C VAL A 45 -12.67 1.72 -13.18
N HIS A 46 -11.46 2.04 -13.63
CA HIS A 46 -10.87 1.47 -14.83
C HIS A 46 -9.77 0.49 -14.47
N ARG A 47 -9.73 -0.67 -15.14
CA ARG A 47 -8.66 -1.63 -14.96
C ARG A 47 -7.50 -1.35 -15.92
N LEU A 48 -6.36 -0.95 -15.35
CA LEU A 48 -5.14 -0.64 -16.12
C LEU A 48 -4.28 -1.87 -16.35
N VAL A 49 -4.24 -2.78 -15.36
CA VAL A 49 -3.43 -4.00 -15.41
C VAL A 49 -4.30 -5.15 -14.96
N ASP A 50 -4.18 -6.26 -15.68
CA ASP A 50 -4.73 -7.54 -15.30
C ASP A 50 -3.85 -8.64 -15.90
N MET A 51 -2.99 -9.23 -15.08
CA MET A 51 -1.99 -10.19 -15.56
C MET A 51 -1.70 -11.29 -14.54
N PRO A 52 -1.30 -12.49 -14.99
CA PRO A 52 -0.80 -13.53 -14.09
C PRO A 52 0.41 -13.03 -13.28
N ARG A 53 0.43 -13.34 -11.99
CA ARG A 53 1.55 -13.02 -11.09
C ARG A 53 1.87 -14.21 -10.21
N LYS A 54 3.16 -14.53 -10.11
CA LYS A 54 3.65 -15.53 -9.16
C LYS A 54 3.82 -14.87 -7.79
N VAL A 55 2.96 -15.26 -6.85
CA VAL A 55 2.96 -14.74 -5.48
C VAL A 55 3.52 -15.79 -4.53
N THR A 56 4.31 -15.36 -3.55
CA THR A 56 4.91 -16.27 -2.58
C THR A 56 3.83 -17.05 -1.82
N GLY A 57 3.94 -18.38 -1.84
CA GLY A 57 3.00 -19.27 -1.15
C GLY A 57 1.65 -19.46 -1.84
N ILE A 58 1.49 -19.00 -3.08
CA ILE A 58 0.26 -19.15 -3.89
C ILE A 58 0.64 -19.69 -5.28
N SER A 59 -0.05 -20.74 -5.71
CA SER A 59 0.25 -21.41 -6.99
C SER A 59 -0.13 -20.58 -8.21
N ARG A 60 -1.25 -19.85 -8.15
CA ARG A 60 -1.75 -18.98 -9.23
C ARG A 60 -2.49 -17.78 -8.66
N ALA A 61 -2.00 -16.58 -8.95
CA ALA A 61 -2.66 -15.32 -8.65
C ALA A 61 -2.58 -14.40 -9.87
N ARG A 62 -3.39 -13.35 -9.87
CA ARG A 62 -3.32 -12.26 -10.84
C ARG A 62 -3.04 -10.96 -10.11
N LEU A 63 -2.23 -10.10 -10.70
CA LEU A 63 -2.07 -8.71 -10.32
C LEU A 63 -3.12 -7.89 -11.08
N GLU A 64 -3.98 -7.21 -10.34
CA GLU A 64 -4.87 -6.19 -10.88
C GLU A 64 -4.43 -4.80 -10.41
N LEU A 65 -4.44 -3.83 -11.32
CA LEU A 65 -4.32 -2.41 -10.99
C LEU A 65 -5.55 -1.68 -11.48
N ASP A 66 -6.30 -1.13 -10.54
CA ASP A 66 -7.48 -0.31 -10.81
C ASP A 66 -7.16 1.17 -10.57
N HIS A 67 -7.49 2.01 -11.55
CA HIS A 67 -7.50 3.47 -11.41
C HIS A 67 -8.93 3.95 -11.14
N ARG A 68 -9.12 4.56 -9.97
CA ARG A 68 -10.41 5.08 -9.52
C ARG A 68 -10.47 6.58 -9.67
N THR A 69 -11.48 7.07 -10.35
CA THR A 69 -11.82 8.49 -10.42
C THR A 69 -13.03 8.74 -9.53
N ILE A 70 -12.83 9.48 -8.44
CA ILE A 70 -13.92 9.81 -7.51
C ILE A 70 -14.64 11.05 -8.03
N LYS A 71 -15.95 10.91 -8.29
CA LYS A 71 -16.85 11.97 -8.72
C LYS A 71 -17.12 12.87 -7.49
N ALA A 72 -16.49 14.05 -7.44
CA ALA A 72 -16.72 15.00 -6.36
C ALA A 72 -18.19 15.44 -6.34
N ARG A 73 -18.86 15.38 -5.17
CA ARG A 73 -20.24 15.86 -5.04
C ARG A 73 -20.37 17.38 -5.02
N GLU A 74 -19.36 18.14 -4.57
CA GLU A 74 -19.55 19.60 -4.39
C GLU A 74 -18.27 20.49 -4.36
N SER A 75 -17.06 19.99 -4.64
CA SER A 75 -15.87 20.87 -4.69
C SER A 75 -14.78 20.38 -5.64
N SER A 76 -14.74 20.97 -6.85
CA SER A 76 -13.64 21.27 -7.80
C SER A 76 -12.35 20.44 -7.94
N ARG A 77 -12.11 19.35 -7.20
CA ARG A 77 -10.98 18.44 -7.45
C ARG A 77 -11.49 17.01 -7.57
N ARG A 78 -11.29 16.42 -8.74
CA ARG A 78 -11.30 14.96 -8.90
C ARG A 78 -10.13 14.43 -8.09
N SER A 79 -10.39 13.67 -7.04
CA SER A 79 -9.37 12.82 -6.45
C SER A 79 -9.31 11.53 -7.26
N TYR A 80 -8.10 11.02 -7.43
CA TYR A 80 -7.89 9.72 -8.02
C TYR A 80 -7.15 8.83 -7.04
N ALA A 81 -7.38 7.53 -7.18
CA ALA A 81 -6.75 6.53 -6.36
C ALA A 81 -6.37 5.31 -7.20
N LEU A 82 -5.35 4.61 -6.73
CA LEU A 82 -4.84 3.40 -7.34
C LEU A 82 -5.08 2.26 -6.37
N ASN A 83 -5.76 1.21 -6.84
CA ASN A 83 -5.92 -0.02 -6.07
C ASN A 83 -5.12 -1.13 -6.73
N PHE A 84 -4.09 -1.61 -6.04
CA PHE A 84 -3.31 -2.78 -6.40
C PHE A 84 -3.89 -3.99 -5.69
N LYS A 85 -4.17 -5.07 -6.41
CA LYS A 85 -4.77 -6.28 -5.84
C LYS A 85 -4.04 -7.51 -6.30
N TYR A 86 -3.93 -8.48 -5.40
CA TYR A 86 -3.79 -9.88 -5.79
C TYR A 86 -5.12 -10.58 -5.69
N VAL A 87 -5.54 -11.17 -6.80
CA VAL A 87 -6.75 -11.98 -6.89
C VAL A 87 -6.41 -13.43 -7.24
N ALA A 88 -7.20 -14.38 -6.75
CA ALA A 88 -7.07 -15.78 -7.11
C ALA A 88 -7.43 -15.98 -8.59
N ASP A 89 -6.66 -16.83 -9.29
CA ASP A 89 -6.86 -17.10 -10.72
C ASP A 89 -8.13 -17.92 -11.01
N GLN A 90 -8.60 -18.69 -10.01
CA GLN A 90 -9.91 -19.34 -10.01
C GLN A 90 -10.73 -18.75 -8.86
N PRO A 91 -11.90 -18.15 -9.13
CA PRO A 91 -12.75 -17.60 -8.09
C PRO A 91 -13.45 -18.74 -7.35
N GLU A 92 -12.95 -19.08 -6.16
CA GLU A 92 -13.82 -19.59 -5.09
C GLU A 92 -14.50 -18.38 -4.39
N ASP A 93 -15.30 -18.65 -3.35
CA ASP A 93 -16.16 -17.69 -2.64
C ASP A 93 -15.48 -16.38 -2.16
N ASN A 94 -14.14 -16.31 -2.16
CA ASN A 94 -13.43 -15.05 -1.94
C ASN A 94 -12.23 -14.87 -2.91
N PRO A 95 -12.38 -14.10 -4.00
CA PRO A 95 -11.34 -13.95 -5.00
C PRO A 95 -10.21 -13.01 -4.55
N LEU A 96 -10.37 -12.22 -3.48
CA LEU A 96 -9.37 -11.22 -3.07
C LEU A 96 -8.39 -11.80 -2.04
N LEU A 97 -7.11 -11.81 -2.38
CA LEU A 97 -6.04 -12.33 -1.53
C LEU A 97 -5.36 -11.22 -0.72
N ALA A 98 -5.13 -10.08 -1.38
CA ALA A 98 -4.59 -8.88 -0.78
C ALA A 98 -4.93 -7.66 -1.63
N ASP A 99 -5.06 -6.49 -1.01
CA ASP A 99 -5.16 -5.22 -1.70
C ASP A 99 -4.41 -4.09 -0.99
N LEU A 100 -4.02 -3.08 -1.78
CA LEU A 100 -3.38 -1.84 -1.33
C LEU A 100 -3.99 -0.67 -2.10
N PHE A 101 -4.53 0.29 -1.36
CA PHE A 101 -5.20 1.45 -1.93
C PHE A 101 -4.43 2.74 -1.64
N PHE A 102 -3.89 3.34 -2.69
CA PHE A 102 -3.16 4.61 -2.64
C PHE A 102 -4.03 5.74 -3.16
N GLY A 103 -4.38 6.68 -2.28
CA GLY A 103 -5.04 7.93 -2.68
C GLY A 103 -4.01 9.00 -3.02
N SER A 104 -4.26 9.79 -4.08
CA SER A 104 -3.47 10.98 -4.38
C SER A 104 -3.82 12.11 -3.40
N GLU A 105 -2.85 12.57 -2.61
CA GLU A 105 -2.98 13.80 -1.81
C GLU A 105 -2.73 15.03 -2.71
N ASP A 106 -1.74 14.90 -3.59
CA ASP A 106 -1.41 15.85 -4.63
C ASP A 106 -0.76 15.12 -5.83
N PHE A 107 -0.18 15.86 -6.76
CA PHE A 107 0.43 15.29 -7.96
C PHE A 107 1.70 14.47 -7.69
N ARG A 108 2.39 14.65 -6.57
CA ARG A 108 3.62 13.92 -6.20
C ARG A 108 3.43 12.98 -5.01
N THR A 109 2.40 13.18 -4.21
CA THR A 109 2.21 12.47 -2.94
C THR A 109 1.05 11.49 -3.00
N PHE A 110 1.34 10.23 -2.66
CA PHE A 110 0.36 9.14 -2.58
C PHE A 110 0.36 8.51 -1.20
N SER A 111 -0.83 8.35 -0.63
CA SER A 111 -1.01 7.85 0.73
C SER A 111 -1.76 6.52 0.74
N LEU A 112 -1.17 5.50 1.35
CA LEU A 112 -1.76 4.18 1.53
C LEU A 112 -2.89 4.28 2.57
N SER A 113 -4.11 4.45 2.10
CA SER A 113 -5.30 4.70 2.95
C SER A 113 -6.09 3.44 3.25
N HIS A 114 -5.92 2.37 2.46
CA HIS A 114 -6.44 1.05 2.78
C HIS A 114 -5.41 -0.02 2.43
N ARG A 115 -5.41 -1.09 3.23
CA ARG A 115 -4.60 -2.29 3.02
C ARG A 115 -5.32 -3.46 3.65
N GLU A 116 -5.36 -4.56 2.92
CA GLU A 116 -5.86 -5.81 3.45
C GLU A 116 -5.04 -6.98 2.92
N VAL A 117 -4.88 -7.97 3.79
CA VAL A 117 -4.39 -9.29 3.41
C VAL A 117 -5.34 -10.28 4.05
N LEU A 118 -5.85 -11.21 3.24
CA LEU A 118 -6.72 -12.28 3.68
C LEU A 118 -6.08 -12.97 4.90
N PRO A 119 -6.80 -13.20 6.02
CA PRO A 119 -6.19 -13.67 7.26
C PRO A 119 -5.31 -14.91 7.11
N GLY A 120 -5.74 -15.92 6.33
CA GLY A 120 -4.97 -17.14 6.06
C GLY A 120 -3.72 -16.96 5.18
N MET A 121 -3.53 -15.78 4.60
CA MET A 121 -2.38 -15.40 3.78
C MET A 121 -1.44 -14.42 4.49
N ARG A 122 -1.83 -13.91 5.67
CA ARG A 122 -0.95 -13.04 6.47
C ARG A 122 0.34 -13.79 6.83
N ARG A 123 1.45 -13.06 6.93
CA ARG A 123 2.81 -13.58 7.19
C ARG A 123 3.41 -14.47 6.09
N LYS A 124 2.77 -14.60 4.92
CA LYS A 124 3.34 -15.27 3.73
C LYS A 124 3.98 -14.29 2.74
N SER A 125 4.47 -13.15 3.23
CA SER A 125 5.05 -12.04 2.44
C SER A 125 4.13 -11.37 1.41
N ILE A 126 2.93 -11.89 1.14
CA ILE A 126 2.02 -11.38 0.10
C ILE A 126 1.77 -9.87 0.14
N GLY A 127 1.62 -9.27 1.33
CA GLY A 127 1.46 -7.82 1.47
C GLY A 127 2.71 -7.03 1.06
N SER A 128 3.90 -7.55 1.39
CA SER A 128 5.17 -6.95 0.94
C SER A 128 5.40 -7.18 -0.56
N ASP A 129 5.05 -8.34 -1.10
CA ASP A 129 5.14 -8.63 -2.53
C ASP A 129 4.23 -7.67 -3.33
N LEU A 130 3.00 -7.42 -2.85
CA LEU A 130 2.08 -6.47 -3.48
C LEU A 130 2.56 -5.02 -3.36
N LEU A 131 3.12 -4.65 -2.21
CA LEU A 131 3.73 -3.32 -2.02
C LEU A 131 4.90 -3.12 -2.98
N HIS A 132 5.74 -4.14 -3.18
CA HIS A 132 6.84 -4.08 -4.12
C HIS A 132 6.36 -3.85 -5.56
N ASP A 133 5.31 -4.54 -5.99
CA ASP A 133 4.71 -4.32 -7.32
C ASP A 133 4.12 -2.91 -7.46
N ALA A 134 3.47 -2.40 -6.40
CA ALA A 134 3.01 -1.02 -6.37
C ALA A 134 4.16 -0.01 -6.47
N GLU A 135 5.27 -0.24 -5.75
CA GLU A 135 6.47 0.60 -5.81
C GLU A 135 7.12 0.59 -7.20
N GLN A 136 7.15 -0.56 -7.90
CA GLN A 136 7.62 -0.63 -9.29
C GLN A 136 6.77 0.25 -10.21
N TRP A 137 5.45 0.24 -10.03
CA TRP A 137 4.53 1.11 -10.76
C TRP A 137 4.78 2.59 -10.47
N PHE A 138 4.96 2.95 -9.20
CA PHE A 138 5.30 4.33 -8.82
C PHE A 138 6.67 4.76 -9.33
N ALA A 139 7.65 3.85 -9.44
CA ALA A 139 8.95 4.14 -10.04
C ALA A 139 8.82 4.46 -11.53
N ALA A 140 8.01 3.68 -12.26
CA ALA A 140 7.69 3.97 -13.65
C ALA A 140 6.97 5.32 -13.80
N LEU A 141 6.04 5.65 -12.87
CA LEU A 141 5.36 6.95 -12.87
C LEU A 141 6.32 8.12 -12.59
N ALA A 142 7.22 7.96 -11.63
CA ALA A 142 8.25 8.97 -11.29
C ALA A 142 9.17 9.22 -12.49
N ALA A 143 9.65 8.15 -13.13
CA ALA A 143 10.48 8.23 -14.34
C ALA A 143 9.74 8.92 -15.49
N ALA A 144 8.51 8.50 -15.80
CA ALA A 144 7.72 9.09 -16.88
C ALA A 144 7.36 10.56 -16.65
N ARG A 145 7.35 11.03 -15.38
CA ARG A 145 7.14 12.44 -15.02
C ARG A 145 8.45 13.23 -14.93
N GLY A 146 9.60 12.55 -14.83
CA GLY A 146 10.88 13.18 -14.53
C GLY A 146 10.95 13.82 -13.14
N GLU A 147 10.08 13.42 -12.21
CA GLU A 147 9.97 14.00 -10.87
C GLU A 147 9.83 12.91 -9.80
N PRO A 148 10.47 13.06 -8.62
CA PRO A 148 10.32 12.10 -7.54
C PRO A 148 8.89 12.11 -6.98
N LEU A 149 8.44 10.95 -6.51
CA LEU A 149 7.16 10.77 -5.84
C LEU A 149 7.37 10.42 -4.37
N LEU A 150 6.44 10.85 -3.52
CA LEU A 150 6.43 10.51 -2.10
C LEU A 150 5.30 9.50 -1.83
N LEU A 151 5.65 8.33 -1.32
CA LEU A 151 4.69 7.36 -0.80
C LEU A 151 4.60 7.50 0.72
N LYS A 152 3.38 7.55 1.24
CA LYS A 152 3.08 7.61 2.68
C LYS A 152 2.30 6.38 3.13
N ILE A 153 2.64 5.85 4.30
CA ILE A 153 1.88 4.82 5.01
C ILE A 153 1.58 5.34 6.42
N PRO A 154 0.40 5.95 6.64
CA PRO A 154 -0.07 6.25 7.98
C PRO A 154 -0.33 4.94 8.75
N ALA A 155 0.40 4.73 9.83
CA ALA A 155 0.38 3.49 10.60
C ALA A 155 0.14 3.76 12.09
N ALA A 156 -0.86 3.09 12.66
CA ALA A 156 -1.10 3.06 14.10
C ALA A 156 -0.88 1.67 14.71
N GLN A 157 -0.96 0.63 13.87
CA GLN A 157 -0.75 -0.75 14.28
C GLN A 157 0.74 -1.05 14.34
N ILE A 158 1.19 -1.66 15.43
CA ILE A 158 2.60 -2.05 15.62
C ILE A 158 3.09 -2.94 14.47
N GLY A 159 2.29 -3.93 14.09
CA GLY A 159 2.63 -4.83 12.98
C GLY A 159 2.83 -4.11 11.66
N VAL A 160 2.09 -3.02 11.41
CA VAL A 160 2.20 -2.23 10.18
C VAL A 160 3.40 -1.31 10.22
N ILE A 161 3.70 -0.71 11.38
CA ILE A 161 4.92 0.09 11.58
C ILE A 161 6.16 -0.77 11.27
N HIS A 162 6.24 -1.97 11.87
CA HIS A 162 7.34 -2.89 11.59
C HIS A 162 7.39 -3.35 10.13
N TRP A 163 6.24 -3.66 9.54
CA TRP A 163 6.15 -4.04 8.13
C TRP A 163 6.63 -2.93 7.19
N ALA A 164 6.23 -1.67 7.42
CA ALA A 164 6.67 -0.53 6.61
C ALA A 164 8.19 -0.31 6.73
N LEU A 165 8.73 -0.34 7.95
CA LEU A 165 10.18 -0.26 8.20
C LEU A 165 10.96 -1.36 7.46
N GLN A 166 10.45 -2.61 7.47
CA GLN A 166 11.06 -3.74 6.75
C GLN A 166 11.05 -3.57 5.23
N ASN A 167 10.13 -2.77 4.68
CA ASN A 167 10.06 -2.42 3.25
C ASN A 167 10.82 -1.13 2.91
N GLY A 168 11.60 -0.59 3.84
CA GLY A 168 12.47 0.56 3.62
C GLY A 168 11.76 1.90 3.68
N TYR A 169 10.59 1.98 4.33
CA TYR A 169 10.00 3.25 4.71
C TYR A 169 10.67 3.79 5.97
N GLU A 170 10.79 5.10 6.07
CA GLU A 170 11.29 5.81 7.25
C GLU A 170 10.16 6.53 7.97
N VAL A 171 10.29 6.77 9.27
CA VAL A 171 9.36 7.65 9.98
C VAL A 171 9.62 9.11 9.57
N GLU A 172 8.56 9.87 9.29
CA GLU A 172 8.66 11.30 9.01
C GLU A 172 9.40 12.05 10.13
N PRO A 173 10.22 13.08 9.82
CA PRO A 173 11.10 13.71 10.81
C PRO A 173 10.39 14.19 12.09
N TRP A 174 9.16 14.69 11.98
CA TRP A 174 8.38 15.15 13.13
C TRP A 174 7.89 14.00 14.03
N ASP A 175 7.69 12.81 13.47
CA ASP A 175 7.25 11.61 14.18
C ASP A 175 8.43 10.79 14.74
N LYS A 176 9.69 11.06 14.33
CA LYS A 176 10.89 10.33 14.79
C LYS A 176 11.04 10.34 16.31
N SER A 177 10.89 11.51 16.94
CA SER A 177 10.98 11.63 18.40
C SER A 177 9.89 10.84 19.13
N LEU A 178 8.71 10.71 18.53
CA LEU A 178 7.61 9.93 19.07
C LEU A 178 7.91 8.43 18.96
N LEU A 179 8.42 7.96 17.82
CA LEU A 179 8.87 6.57 17.67
C LEU A 179 9.97 6.23 18.68
N GLU A 180 10.98 7.09 18.82
CA GLU A 180 12.08 6.89 19.79
C GLU A 180 11.54 6.79 21.21
N ARG A 181 10.57 7.62 21.59
CA ARG A 181 9.91 7.52 22.90
C ARG A 181 9.15 6.23 23.07
N ILE A 182 8.39 5.79 22.06
CA ILE A 182 7.67 4.50 22.08
C ILE A 182 8.65 3.34 22.28
N GLN A 183 9.80 3.37 21.62
CA GLN A 183 10.80 2.31 21.69
C GLN A 183 11.59 2.30 22.99
N ASN A 184 12.02 3.47 23.47
CA ASN A 184 12.91 3.60 24.63
C ASN A 184 12.16 3.72 25.96
N HIS A 185 10.89 4.14 25.92
CA HIS A 185 10.03 4.33 27.09
C HIS A 185 8.64 3.70 26.89
N PRO A 186 8.55 2.40 26.57
CA PRO A 186 7.28 1.73 26.30
C PRO A 186 6.29 1.81 27.46
N GLU A 187 6.77 1.97 28.70
CA GLU A 187 5.94 2.16 29.90
C GLU A 187 5.13 3.46 29.91
N GLN A 188 5.40 4.40 29.00
CA GLN A 188 4.64 5.64 28.79
C GLN A 188 3.46 5.47 27.82
N PHE A 189 3.24 4.25 27.33
CA PHE A 189 2.22 3.95 26.33
C PHE A 189 1.43 2.72 26.75
N ASP A 190 0.17 2.70 26.32
CA ASP A 190 -0.69 1.53 26.46
C ASP A 190 -0.75 0.81 25.10
N ILE A 191 -0.52 -0.50 25.09
CA ILE A 191 -0.59 -1.33 23.88
C ILE A 191 -1.72 -2.33 24.08
N HIS A 192 -2.75 -2.23 23.24
CA HIS A 192 -3.93 -3.08 23.32
C HIS A 192 -4.34 -3.59 21.95
N ASP A 193 -4.88 -4.81 21.94
CA ASP A 193 -5.58 -5.35 20.79
C ASP A 193 -6.91 -4.62 20.64
N VAL A 194 -7.13 -4.00 19.48
CA VAL A 194 -8.43 -3.44 19.11
C VAL A 194 -9.02 -4.34 18.05
N GLU A 195 -10.17 -4.95 18.36
CA GLU A 195 -10.91 -5.75 17.42
C GLU A 195 -11.48 -4.88 16.31
N ARG A 196 -11.26 -5.34 15.09
CA ARG A 196 -11.87 -4.76 13.90
C ARG A 196 -13.33 -5.24 13.78
N PRO A 197 -14.33 -4.33 13.73
CA PRO A 197 -15.75 -4.72 13.72
C PRO A 197 -16.17 -5.60 12.55
N ASP A 198 -15.47 -5.49 11.42
CA ASP A 198 -15.73 -6.17 10.15
C ASP A 198 -15.11 -7.56 10.05
N THR A 199 -13.98 -7.79 10.72
CA THR A 199 -13.20 -9.05 10.63
C THR A 199 -13.14 -9.83 11.94
N GLY A 200 -13.46 -9.21 13.07
CA GLY A 200 -13.29 -9.78 14.41
C GLY A 200 -11.83 -10.04 14.80
N VAL A 201 -10.87 -9.61 13.98
CA VAL A 201 -9.43 -9.81 14.25
C VAL A 201 -8.92 -8.66 15.10
N GLY A 202 -8.31 -8.99 16.25
CA GLY A 202 -7.57 -8.04 17.08
C GLY A 202 -6.24 -7.66 16.43
N GLU A 203 -5.98 -6.35 16.35
CA GLU A 203 -4.68 -5.80 15.95
C GLU A 203 -4.13 -4.94 17.09
N GLN A 204 -2.82 -5.01 17.35
CA GLN A 204 -2.18 -4.20 18.39
C GLN A 204 -2.02 -2.74 17.95
N TYR A 205 -2.60 -1.82 18.70
CA TYR A 205 -2.45 -0.37 18.55
C TYR A 205 -1.71 0.23 19.75
N ILE A 206 -1.06 1.37 19.51
CA ILE A 206 -0.35 2.15 20.53
C ILE A 206 -1.21 3.35 20.94
N PHE A 207 -1.38 3.54 22.24
CA PHE A 207 -2.14 4.64 22.83
C PHE A 207 -1.28 5.46 23.80
N PRO A 208 -1.58 6.76 23.97
CA PRO A 208 -1.06 7.50 25.12
C PRO A 208 -1.52 6.83 26.41
N LYS A 209 -0.63 6.76 27.41
CA LYS A 209 -0.95 6.13 28.70
C LYS A 209 -2.14 6.77 29.38
N ASN A 210 -3.00 5.94 29.98
CA ASN A 210 -4.20 6.34 30.72
C ASN A 210 -5.24 7.08 29.86
N MET A 211 -5.20 6.93 28.53
CA MET A 211 -6.22 7.47 27.66
C MET A 211 -7.56 6.75 27.94
N ARG A 212 -8.62 7.52 28.21
CA ARG A 212 -9.94 6.96 28.57
C ARG A 212 -10.59 6.18 27.42
N ASP A 213 -10.49 6.73 26.21
CA ASP A 213 -11.06 6.14 25.01
C ASP A 213 -9.93 5.58 24.13
N GLN A 214 -9.70 4.27 24.23
CA GLN A 214 -8.72 3.55 23.42
C GLN A 214 -9.43 2.85 22.26
N ASN A 215 -9.42 3.47 21.08
CA ASN A 215 -10.01 2.93 19.86
C ASN A 215 -9.19 3.32 18.62
N ILE A 216 -9.50 2.76 17.45
CA ILE A 216 -8.73 3.00 16.22
C ILE A 216 -8.52 4.49 15.93
N LYS A 217 -9.50 5.37 16.22
CA LYS A 217 -9.40 6.82 15.94
C LYS A 217 -8.42 7.51 16.88
N THR A 218 -8.31 7.07 18.12
CA THR A 218 -7.48 7.69 19.16
C THR A 218 -6.07 7.11 19.25
N ALA A 219 -5.80 6.01 18.55
CA ALA A 219 -4.47 5.43 18.47
C ALA A 219 -3.43 6.40 17.90
N ILE A 220 -2.21 6.35 18.44
CA ILE A 220 -1.06 7.08 17.95
C ILE A 220 -0.78 6.63 16.52
N ARG A 221 -0.67 7.59 15.60
CA ARG A 221 -0.32 7.36 14.19
C ARG A 221 1.05 7.92 13.92
N LEU A 222 1.90 7.12 13.31
CA LEU A 222 3.16 7.56 12.71
C LEU A 222 2.97 7.57 11.21
N ASN A 223 3.49 8.61 10.56
CA ASN A 223 3.56 8.65 9.11
C ASN A 223 4.89 8.07 8.66
N MET A 224 4.81 6.94 7.97
CA MET A 224 5.97 6.29 7.35
C MET A 224 6.08 6.77 5.91
N THR A 225 7.25 7.17 5.44
CA THR A 225 7.44 7.70 4.10
C THR A 225 8.59 7.06 3.35
N LYS A 226 8.48 7.06 2.02
CA LYS A 226 9.50 6.59 1.10
C LYS A 226 9.45 7.44 -0.16
N THR A 227 10.59 8.02 -0.53
CA THR A 227 10.74 8.73 -1.80
C THR A 227 11.08 7.73 -2.89
N ILE A 228 10.31 7.77 -3.98
CA ILE A 228 10.57 7.04 -5.21
C ILE A 228 11.22 8.01 -6.18
N GLU A 229 12.51 7.84 -6.41
CA GLU A 229 13.29 8.74 -7.28
C GLU A 229 12.87 8.59 -8.74
N ALA A 230 12.83 9.71 -9.47
CA ALA A 230 12.80 9.66 -10.92
C ALA A 230 14.16 9.15 -11.41
N SER A 231 14.22 7.90 -11.85
CA SER A 231 15.44 7.39 -12.47
C SER A 231 15.72 8.23 -13.71
N LYS A 232 16.89 8.88 -13.76
CA LYS A 232 17.39 9.48 -15.00
C LYS A 232 17.70 8.32 -15.93
N GLU A 233 17.00 8.23 -17.05
CA GLU A 233 17.53 7.47 -18.18
C GLU A 233 18.92 8.05 -18.48
N GLY A 234 19.94 7.20 -18.32
CA GLY A 234 21.32 7.48 -18.72
C GLY A 234 21.58 6.99 -20.13
#